data_AF-A0A7T2YMQ2-F1
#
_entry.id   AF-A0A7T2YMQ2-F1
#
_cell.length_a   1.000
_cell.length_b   1.000
_cell.length_c   1.000
_cell.angle_alpha   90.00
_cell.angle_beta   90.00
_cell.angle_gamma   90.00
#
_symmetry.space_group_name_H-M   'P 1'
#
loop_
_entity.id
_entity.type
_entity.pdbx_description
1 polymer ?
#
loop_
_entity_poly.entity_id
_entity_poly.type
_entity_poly.pdbx_seq_one_letter_code
_entity_poly.pdbx_strand_id
1 'polypeptide(L)'
;MRMMCPHCQEHAYTRTSLQLTSTSRETIFQCRNFECGHVFSAVTEINRTISPSAIPNPMVILPMSTHIKRKLLQTQLDAMPSSQYQPGSHAAPAVTTSHQGTEARH
;
A
#
# COMPACT_ATOMS: atom_id res chain seq x y z
N MET A 1 -10.45 10.53 -1.53
CA MET A 1 -10.74 10.05 -2.91
C MET A 1 -11.96 10.78 -3.43
N ARG A 2 -11.96 11.23 -4.70
CA ARG A 2 -13.11 11.89 -5.32
C ARG A 2 -13.87 10.84 -6.14
N MET A 3 -14.94 10.30 -5.56
CA MET A 3 -15.79 9.30 -6.25
C MET A 3 -16.92 9.98 -7.02
N MET A 4 -17.27 9.37 -8.16
CA MET A 4 -18.35 9.81 -9.03
C MET A 4 -19.57 8.91 -8.82
N CYS A 5 -20.75 9.51 -8.71
CA CYS A 5 -22.00 8.76 -8.67
C CYS A 5 -22.23 8.09 -10.03
N PRO A 6 -22.49 6.77 -10.09
CA PRO A 6 -22.68 6.07 -11.36
C PRO A 6 -23.97 6.49 -12.09
N HIS A 7 -24.96 7.05 -11.38
CA HIS A 7 -26.24 7.44 -11.96
C HIS A 7 -26.24 8.83 -12.61
N CYS A 8 -25.64 9.82 -11.95
CA CYS A 8 -25.74 11.22 -12.38
C CYS A 8 -24.38 11.87 -12.67
N GLN A 9 -23.27 11.15 -12.46
CA GLN A 9 -21.90 11.65 -12.62
C GLN A 9 -21.58 12.91 -11.77
N GLU A 10 -22.39 13.21 -10.75
CA GLU A 10 -22.03 14.19 -9.73
C GLU A 10 -21.08 13.55 -8.70
N HIS A 11 -20.29 14.37 -8.02
CA HIS A 11 -19.41 13.90 -6.96
C HIS A 11 -20.19 13.27 -5.80
N ALA A 12 -19.51 12.41 -5.04
CA ALA A 12 -20.03 11.83 -3.81
C ALA A 12 -19.12 12.14 -2.61
N TYR A 13 -19.74 12.36 -1.44
CA TYR A 13 -19.05 12.51 -0.15
C TYR A 13 -18.79 11.14 0.47
N THR A 14 -17.61 10.95 1.07
CA THR A 14 -17.38 9.83 1.99
C THR A 14 -18.20 10.04 3.26
N ARG A 15 -18.89 8.98 3.70
CA ARG A 15 -19.64 8.95 4.96
C ARG A 15 -18.92 8.14 6.02
N THR A 16 -18.51 6.92 5.66
CA THR A 16 -17.75 6.04 6.55
C THR A 16 -16.71 5.30 5.73
N SER A 17 -15.64 4.88 6.39
CA SER A 17 -14.58 4.11 5.76
C SER A 17 -14.07 3.04 6.70
N LEU A 18 -14.14 1.80 6.24
CA LEU A 18 -13.76 0.61 6.99
C LEU A 18 -12.55 -0.04 6.31
N GLN A 19 -11.50 -0.31 7.10
CA GLN A 19 -10.38 -1.08 6.61
C GLN A 19 -10.77 -2.56 6.57
N LEU A 20 -10.57 -3.20 5.42
CA LEU A 20 -10.88 -4.63 5.23
C LEU A 20 -9.61 -5.48 5.35
N THR A 21 -8.55 -5.09 4.64
CA THR A 21 -7.24 -5.76 4.70
C THR A 21 -6.11 -4.72 4.82
N SER A 22 -4.85 -5.17 4.85
CA SER A 22 -3.70 -4.27 4.76
C SER A 22 -3.63 -3.48 3.44
N THR A 23 -4.32 -3.97 2.39
CA THR A 23 -4.32 -3.40 1.04
C THR A 23 -5.68 -2.89 0.57
N SER A 24 -6.76 -3.12 1.31
CA SER A 24 -8.11 -2.76 0.86
C SER A 24 -8.98 -2.09 1.93
N ARG A 25 -9.90 -1.26 1.46
CA ARG A 25 -10.77 -0.41 2.27
C ARG A 25 -12.12 -0.27 1.60
N GLU A 26 -13.20 -0.56 2.33
CA GLU A 26 -14.55 -0.24 1.90
C GLU A 26 -14.91 1.16 2.37
N THR A 27 -15.61 1.92 1.52
CA THR A 27 -16.07 3.26 1.84
C THR A 27 -17.49 3.45 1.37
N ILE A 28 -18.36 3.95 2.26
CA ILE A 28 -19.73 4.34 1.93
C ILE A 28 -19.70 5.79 1.44
N PHE A 29 -20.33 6.03 0.30
CA PHE A 29 -20.44 7.30 -0.38
C PHE A 29 -21.91 7.74 -0.47
N GLN A 30 -22.14 9.06 -0.38
CA GLN A 30 -23.43 9.67 -0.67
C GLN A 30 -23.27 10.71 -1.78
N CYS A 31 -24.08 10.60 -2.82
CA CYS A 31 -24.13 11.57 -3.92
C CYS A 31 -24.42 12.98 -3.40
N ARG A 32 -23.77 13.99 -4.00
CA ARG A 32 -24.00 15.40 -3.68
C ARG A 32 -25.25 15.97 -4.33
N ASN A 33 -25.66 15.42 -5.46
CA ASN A 33 -26.91 15.81 -6.09
C ASN A 33 -28.06 15.31 -5.22
N PHE A 34 -28.77 16.23 -4.56
CA PHE A 34 -29.87 15.92 -3.66
C PHE A 34 -31.08 15.29 -4.39
N GLU A 35 -31.25 15.59 -5.69
CA GLU A 35 -32.29 14.96 -6.51
C GLU A 35 -31.93 13.49 -6.82
N CYS A 36 -30.64 13.19 -6.93
CA CYS A 36 -30.15 11.83 -7.11
C CYS A 36 -30.23 11.02 -5.81
N GLY A 37 -29.74 11.59 -4.70
CA GLY A 37 -29.80 10.99 -3.36
C GLY A 37 -29.05 9.67 -3.17
N HIS A 38 -28.41 9.12 -4.21
CA HIS A 38 -27.85 7.78 -4.21
C HIS A 38 -26.76 7.59 -3.15
N VAL A 39 -26.86 6.51 -2.38
CA VAL A 39 -25.88 6.07 -1.39
C VAL A 39 -25.35 4.70 -1.82
N PHE A 40 -24.04 4.53 -1.85
CA PHE A 40 -23.39 3.34 -2.38
C PHE A 40 -22.07 3.04 -1.66
N SER A 41 -21.66 1.77 -1.62
CA SER A 41 -20.32 1.40 -1.15
C SER A 41 -19.37 1.15 -2.33
N ALA A 42 -18.09 1.36 -2.09
CA ALA A 42 -17.03 0.97 -3.01
C ALA A 42 -15.81 0.45 -2.24
N VAL A 43 -15.18 -0.59 -2.77
CA VAL A 43 -13.92 -1.12 -2.26
C VAL A 43 -12.77 -0.52 -3.08
N THR A 44 -11.84 0.12 -2.39
CA THR A 44 -10.55 0.52 -2.96
C THR A 44 -9.47 -0.44 -2.56
N GLU A 45 -8.64 -0.83 -3.52
CA GLU A 45 -7.54 -1.76 -3.31
C GLU A 45 -6.22 -1.20 -3.86
N ILE A 46 -5.16 -1.36 -3.07
CA ILE A 46 -3.78 -1.21 -3.52
C ILE A 46 -3.43 -2.49 -4.28
N ASN A 47 -3.46 -2.41 -5.61
CA ASN A 47 -3.35 -3.61 -6.47
C ASN A 47 -1.96 -3.82 -7.11
N ARG A 48 -1.04 -2.86 -6.98
CA ARG A 48 0.34 -2.96 -7.47
C ARG A 48 1.27 -1.91 -6.88
N THR A 49 2.56 -2.23 -6.87
CA THR A 49 3.64 -1.31 -6.53
C THR A 49 4.13 -0.59 -7.79
N ILE A 50 3.94 0.73 -7.87
CA ILE A 50 4.48 1.57 -8.96
C ILE A 50 5.93 2.02 -8.65
N SER A 51 6.24 2.21 -7.36
CA SER A 51 7.59 2.45 -6.85
C SER A 51 7.75 1.65 -5.55
N PRO A 52 8.84 0.89 -5.35
CA PRO A 52 9.04 0.10 -4.14
C PRO A 52 9.14 1.00 -2.90
N SER A 53 8.60 0.52 -1.78
CA SER A 53 8.80 1.16 -0.48
C SER A 53 10.27 1.06 -0.07
N ALA A 54 10.82 2.12 0.53
CA ALA A 54 12.14 2.10 1.17
C ALA A 54 12.14 1.34 2.51
N ILE A 55 10.95 1.01 3.03
CA ILE A 55 10.70 0.29 4.28
C ILE A 55 9.61 -0.77 4.05
N PRO A 56 9.89 -1.83 3.26
CA PRO A 56 8.87 -2.79 2.87
C PRO A 56 8.37 -3.59 4.09
N ASN A 57 7.05 -3.82 4.16
CA ASN A 57 6.48 -4.83 5.05
C ASN A 57 6.48 -6.18 4.32
N PRO A 58 7.23 -7.20 4.77
CA PRO A 58 7.30 -8.50 4.09
C PRO A 58 5.96 -9.22 3.95
N MET A 59 4.98 -8.91 4.81
CA MET A 59 3.64 -9.50 4.77
C MET A 59 2.73 -8.89 3.69
N VAL A 60 3.15 -7.79 3.06
CA VAL A 60 2.39 -7.12 2.00
C VAL A 60 3.00 -7.47 0.64
N ILE A 61 2.43 -8.48 0.00
CA ILE A 61 2.89 -8.97 -1.31
C ILE A 61 2.04 -8.34 -2.41
N LEU A 62 2.63 -7.44 -3.19
CA LEU A 62 1.99 -6.77 -4.32
C LEU A 62 2.77 -7.00 -5.61
N PRO A 63 2.09 -7.20 -6.76
CA PRO A 63 2.78 -7.22 -8.05
C PRO A 63 3.39 -5.84 -8.30
N MET A 64 4.58 -5.76 -8.88
CA MET A 64 5.09 -4.45 -9.33
C MET A 64 4.66 -4.12 -10.75
N SER A 65 4.52 -2.82 -11.01
CA SER A 65 4.26 -2.26 -12.34
C SER A 65 5.29 -2.73 -13.37
N THR A 66 4.84 -2.91 -14.60
CA THR A 66 5.66 -3.41 -15.72
C THR A 66 6.72 -2.41 -16.18
N HIS A 67 6.52 -1.11 -15.92
CA HIS A 67 7.48 -0.06 -16.28
C HIS A 67 8.79 -0.11 -15.47
N ILE A 68 8.81 -0.83 -14.34
CA ILE A 68 9.98 -0.90 -13.47
C ILE A 68 11.00 -1.90 -14.05
N LYS A 69 12.18 -1.41 -14.45
CA LYS A 69 13.31 -2.23 -14.90
C LYS A 69 14.00 -2.91 -13.71
N ARG A 70 13.36 -3.91 -13.10
CA ARG A 70 13.78 -4.55 -11.83
C ARG A 70 15.27 -4.89 -11.77
N LYS A 71 15.81 -5.55 -12.81
CA LYS A 71 17.23 -5.93 -12.86
C LYS A 71 18.16 -4.73 -12.84
N LEU A 72 17.88 -3.72 -13.65
CA LEU A 72 18.68 -2.49 -13.70
C LEU A 72 18.63 -1.75 -12.36
N LEU A 73 17.43 -1.65 -11.76
CA LEU A 73 17.25 -1.02 -10.46
C LEU A 73 18.03 -1.75 -9.37
N GLN A 74 18.00 -3.09 -9.34
CA GLN A 74 18.78 -3.89 -8.39
C GLN A 74 20.29 -3.58 -8.52
N THR A 75 20.84 -3.67 -9.74
CA THR A 75 22.26 -3.36 -9.97
C THR A 75 22.63 -1.94 -9.57
N GLN A 76 21.75 -0.97 -9.83
CA GLN A 76 21.99 0.40 -9.43
C GLN A 76 21.99 0.55 -7.90
N LEU A 77 21.01 -0.05 -7.20
CA LEU A 77 20.94 -0.01 -5.74
C LEU A 77 22.17 -0.66 -5.09
N ASP A 78 22.66 -1.77 -5.64
CA ASP A 78 23.85 -2.47 -5.14
C ASP A 78 25.13 -1.63 -5.32
N ALA A 79 25.19 -0.77 -6.33
CA ALA A 79 26.34 0.07 -6.64
C ALA A 79 26.34 1.44 -5.93
N MET A 80 25.21 1.86 -5.35
CA MET A 80 25.08 3.18 -4.73
C MET A 80 25.77 3.21 -3.36
N PRO A 81 26.64 4.22 -3.09
CA PRO A 81 27.26 4.36 -1.78
C PRO A 81 26.24 4.80 -0.72
N SER A 82 26.36 4.28 0.49
CA SER A 82 25.55 4.73 1.63
C SER A 82 25.90 6.16 2.02
N SER A 83 24.88 6.97 2.30
CA SER A 83 25.05 8.31 2.88
C SER A 83 25.07 8.23 4.42
N GLN A 84 25.53 9.31 5.07
CA GLN A 84 25.54 9.41 6.54
C GLN A 84 24.16 9.69 7.16
N TYR A 85 23.10 9.76 6.34
CA TYR A 85 21.75 10.08 6.82
C TYR A 85 21.15 8.94 7.63
N GLN A 86 20.70 9.23 8.86
CA GLN A 86 19.98 8.28 9.71
C GLN A 86 18.48 8.64 9.72
N PRO A 87 17.60 7.76 9.21
CA PRO A 87 16.15 7.98 9.29
C PRO A 87 15.68 7.86 10.75
N GLY A 88 14.79 8.76 11.16
CA GLY A 88 14.18 8.74 12.50
C GLY A 88 13.15 7.63 12.69
N SER A 89 12.10 7.88 13.48
CA SER A 89 11.05 6.93 13.88
C SER A 89 10.18 6.34 12.74
N HIS A 90 10.48 6.66 11.48
CA HIS A 90 9.79 6.13 10.30
C HIS A 90 10.49 4.88 9.71
N ALA A 91 11.45 4.27 10.41
CA ALA A 91 12.12 3.05 9.95
C ALA A 91 11.18 1.83 9.93
N ALA A 92 11.47 0.85 9.05
CA ALA A 92 10.72 -0.40 8.95
C ALA A 92 10.67 -1.13 10.31
N PRO A 93 9.57 -1.82 10.66
CA PRO A 93 9.56 -2.68 11.83
C PRO A 93 10.64 -3.76 11.67
N ALA A 94 11.46 -3.95 12.71
CA ALA A 94 12.52 -4.96 12.69
C ALA A 94 11.92 -6.35 12.47
N VAL A 95 12.32 -7.01 11.38
CA VAL A 95 12.01 -8.43 11.14
C VAL A 95 12.93 -9.22 12.05
N THR A 96 12.42 -9.75 13.16
CA THR A 96 13.13 -10.68 14.04
C THR A 96 13.20 -12.06 13.36
N THR A 97 14.25 -12.31 12.59
CA THR A 97 14.60 -13.66 12.13
C THR A 97 15.28 -14.42 13.27
N SER A 98 14.50 -15.22 13.99
CA SER A 98 15.01 -16.19 14.98
C SER A 98 15.70 -17.36 14.25
N HIS A 99 17.00 -17.25 14.02
CA HIS A 99 17.84 -18.41 13.71
C HIS A 99 18.21 -19.13 15.01
N GLN A 100 17.42 -20.13 15.42
CA GLN A 100 17.86 -21.08 16.44
C GLN A 100 18.70 -22.17 15.76
N GLY A 101 20.02 -22.08 15.93
CA GLY A 101 20.95 -23.17 15.65
C GLY A 101 20.80 -24.25 16.72
N THR A 102 20.50 -25.48 16.29
CA THR A 102 20.57 -26.68 17.13
C THR A 102 22.00 -27.20 17.11
N GLU A 103 22.82 -26.86 18.10
CA GLU A 103 24.08 -27.55 18.37
C GLU A 103 23.83 -28.75 19.30
N ALA A 104 24.13 -29.94 18.78
CA ALA A 104 24.09 -31.20 19.50
C ALA A 104 25.19 -31.24 20.59
N ARG A 105 24.79 -31.50 21.83
CA ARG A 105 25.70 -31.76 22.95
C ARG A 105 26.27 -33.18 22.88
N HIS A 106 27.54 -33.27 23.24
CA HIS A 106 28.37 -34.47 23.37
C HIS A 106 27.91 -35.40 24.50
#